data_AF-A0A919LLD0-F1
#
_entry.id   AF-A0A919LLD0-F1
#
_cell.length_a   1.000
_cell.length_b   1.000
_cell.length_c   1.000
_cell.angle_alpha   90.00
_cell.angle_beta   90.00
_cell.angle_gamma   90.00
#
_symmetry.space_group_name_H-M   'P 1'
#
loop_
_entity.id
_entity.type
_entity.pdbx_description
1 polymer ?
#
loop_
_entity_poly.entity_id
_entity_poly.type
_entity_poly.pdbx_seq_one_letter_code
_entity_poly.pdbx_strand_id
1 'polypeptide(L)' 'MPSYSIGQAADLLCVSPETVRRWADAGRLPAHRAEVHVDLG' A
#
# COMPACT_ATOMS: atom_id res chain seq x y z
N MET A 1 12.15 -7.29 5.42
CA MET A 1 11.08 -6.54 6.12
C MET A 1 9.76 -6.97 5.50
N PRO A 2 8.68 -7.13 6.28
CA PRO A 2 7.38 -7.51 5.73
C PRO A 2 6.82 -6.39 4.84
N SER A 3 6.24 -6.77 3.70
CA SER A 3 5.51 -5.86 2.82
C SER A 3 4.02 -6.01 3.06
N TYR A 4 3.31 -4.88 3.12
CA TYR A 4 1.86 -4.83 3.30
C TYR A 4 1.24 -4.16 2.08
N SER A 5 0.06 -4.64 1.68
CA SER A 5 -0.75 -3.89 0.70
C SER A 5 -1.22 -2.57 1.31
N ILE A 6 -1.63 -1.62 0.47
CA ILE A 6 -2.20 -0.34 0.93
C ILE A 6 -3.38 -0.57 1.89
N GLY A 7 -4.23 -1.58 1.62
CA GLY A 7 -5.36 -1.91 2.48
C GLY A 7 -4.94 -2.45 3.84
N GLN A 8 -3.97 -3.38 3.87
CA GLN A 8 -3.44 -3.90 5.13
C GLN A 8 -2.77 -2.81 5.98
N ALA A 9 -2.02 -1.91 5.34
CA ALA A 9 -1.44 -0.76 6.03
C ALA A 9 -2.51 0.19 6.57
N ALA A 10 -3.61 0.39 5.83
CA ALA A 10 -4.72 1.24 6.26
C ALA A 10 -5.40 0.69 7.52
N ASP A 11 -5.67 -0.62 7.56
CA ASP A 11 -6.25 -1.28 8.73
C ASP A 11 -5.33 -1.19 9.96
N LEU A 12 -4.02 -1.42 9.77
CA LEU A 12 -3.03 -1.36 10.87
C LEU A 12 -2.86 0.06 11.42
N LEU A 13 -2.98 1.07 10.57
CA LEU A 13 -2.77 2.47 10.93
C LEU A 13 -4.09 3.19 11.29
N CYS A 14 -5.23 2.49 11.23
CA CYS A 14 -6.58 3.03 11.47
C CYS A 14 -6.89 4.26 10.62
N VAL A 15 -6.49 4.24 9.34
CA VAL A 15 -6.75 5.32 8.38
C VAL A 15 -7.39 4.78 7.11
N SER A 16 -7.85 5.67 6.24
CA SER A 16 -8.34 5.27 4.91
C SER A 16 -7.19 4.79 4.01
N PRO A 17 -7.44 3.86 3.07
CA PRO A 17 -6.48 3.49 2.02
C PRO A 17 -5.98 4.70 1.20
N GLU A 18 -6.82 5.73 1.01
CA GLU A 18 -6.43 6.96 0.31
C GLU A 18 -5.46 7.83 1.11
N THR A 19 -5.59 7.85 2.45
CA THR A 19 -4.58 8.46 3.33
C THR A 19 -3.22 7.78 3.19
N VAL A 20 -3.19 6.43 3.19
CA VAL A 20 -1.95 5.67 3.02
C VAL A 20 -1.33 5.93 1.65
N ARG A 21 -2.15 5.96 0.59
CA ARG A 21 -1.68 6.27 -0.77
C ARG A 21 -1.09 7.68 -0.84
N ARG A 22 -1.77 8.68 -0.26
CA ARG A 22 -1.25 10.05 -0.18
C ARG A 22 0.09 10.13 0.55
N TRP A 23 0.28 9.36 1.62
CA TRP A 23 1.56 9.28 2.31
C TRP A 23 2.64 8.63 1.47
N ALA A 24 2.33 7.55 0.75
CA ALA A 24 3.26 6.91 -0.18
C ALA A 24 3.67 7.86 -1.32
N ASP A 25 2.70 8.54 -1.93
CA ASP A 25 2.92 9.53 -3.00
C ASP A 25 3.74 10.74 -2.50
N ALA A 26 3.55 11.13 -1.24
CA ALA A 26 4.34 12.18 -0.58
C ALA A 26 5.73 11.70 -0.11
N GLY A 27 6.11 10.44 -0.35
CA GLY A 27 7.38 9.87 0.12
C GLY A 27 7.47 9.71 1.64
N ARG A 28 6.34 9.80 2.35
CA ARG A 28 6.23 9.65 3.81
C ARG A 28 6.21 8.19 4.25
N LEU A 29 5.89 7.27 3.34
CA LEU A 29 5.91 5.83 3.55
C LEU A 29 6.69 5.15 2.41
N PRO A 30 7.63 4.23 2.71
CA PRO A 30 8.27 3.41 1.69
C PRO A 30 7.21 2.57 0.98
N ALA A 31 7.04 2.80 -0.32
CA ALA A 31 6.10 2.07 -1.14
C ALA A 31 6.78 1.57 -2.40
N HIS A 32 6.54 0.31 -2.73
CA HIS A 32 7.00 -0.31 -3.96
C HIS A 32 5.79 -0.59 -4.83
N ARG A 33 5.92 -0.34 -6.14
CA ARG A 33 4.91 -0.78 -7.10
C ARG A 33 4.93 -2.31 -7.11
N ALA A 34 3.84 -2.92 -6.68
CA ALA A 34 3.64 -4.34 -6.86
C ALA A 34 3.52 -4.64 -8.36
N GLU A 35 4.19 -5.70 -8.80
CA GLU A 35 3.89 -6.29 -10.10
C GLU A 35 2.42 -6.73 -10.10
N VAL A 36 1.73 -6.42 -11.20
CA VAL A 36 0.35 -6.88 -11.36
C VAL A 36 0.46 -8.39 -11.60
N HIS A 37 0.13 -9.19 -10.59
CA HIS A 37 -0.10 -10.61 -10.83
C HIS A 37 -1.36 -10.70 -11.69
N VAL A 38 -1.16 -10.79 -13.00
CA VAL A 38 -2.22 -11.15 -13.94
C VAL A 38 -2.50 -12.63 -13.70
N ASP A 39 -3.60 -12.90 -13.02
CA ASP A 39 -4.15 -14.25 -12.90
C ASP A 39 -4.59 -14.68 -14.31
N LEU A 40 -3.70 -15.38 -15.02
CA LEU A 40 -4.00 -16.03 -16.29
C LEU A 40 -4.81 -17.30 -15.98
N GLY A 41 -6.10 -17.09 -15.76
CA GLY A 41 -7.13 -18.12 -15.80
C GLY A 41 -7.71 -18.31 -17.19
#